data_AF-A0A2W2EBT3-F1
#
_entry.id   AF-A0A2W2EBT3-F1
#
_cell.length_a   1.000
_cell.length_b   1.000
_cell.length_c   1.000
_cell.angle_alpha   90.00
_cell.angle_beta   90.00
_cell.angle_gamma   90.00
#
_symmetry.space_group_name_H-M   'P 1'
#
loop_
_entity.id
_entity.type
_entity.pdbx_description
1 polymer ?
#
loop_
_entity_poly.entity_id
_entity_poly.type
_entity_poly.pdbx_seq_one_letter_code
_entity_poly.pdbx_strand_id
1 'polypeptide(L)'
;MLLAARLQLGVQVVLASLNGRTLTLVDERDRAGQFYTDLLYVQRALELAASRSGPDGSEPPSMTELQQHLDHDLNRKLADRAEIREELAHRRQAGELKPSRWSLTRHEHNGFFQAHLDNGDGLLGPVMDGWAPVPEAVPGLLRSWNTPSSRPLDLQRQCQNPWPPDHLLPYGGRIPGHRGHDDDHTCAPGEGLGELLWQEHQEAHRARFAAVMRQVQDAWPAGAGVADIMQERTLALNTAQPPAPSIDQLLSGTHHHDGKLGQVDLIGLGSTITFGWIDPAAVARVGSGPWNDFASHRPGTVPAMLAALLGDSLDEALRIWNLDGDHVRVVRIPGPAGPLYTLGANGAHRLTAARLARMPLVWARITQRALPLQLYAYEAELHRSHSEQGDVVGCWRGLLARGLVTGRLEENPTLPAMSILHLDDVAAAWLLASPKIAIAWAAAYDHTYPGALDELGVPASAWSDERSWESWLCAPPP
;
A
#
# COMPACT_ATOMS: atom_id res chain seq x y z
N MET A 1 -28.43 18.19 -23.46
CA MET A 1 -28.59 17.16 -24.51
C MET A 1 -27.80 17.45 -25.79
N LEU A 2 -27.98 18.60 -26.47
CA LEU A 2 -27.22 18.92 -27.70
C LEU A 2 -25.70 18.93 -27.50
N LEU A 3 -25.21 19.40 -26.34
CA LEU A 3 -23.79 19.36 -25.98
C LEU A 3 -23.29 17.91 -25.79
N ALA A 4 -24.05 17.06 -25.10
CA ALA A 4 -23.72 15.64 -24.92
C ALA A 4 -23.64 14.90 -26.27
N ALA A 5 -24.62 15.13 -27.15
CA ALA A 5 -24.64 14.55 -28.50
C ALA A 5 -23.43 15.01 -29.32
N ARG A 6 -23.02 16.28 -29.20
CA ARG A 6 -21.85 16.82 -29.89
C ARG A 6 -20.54 16.24 -29.37
N LEU A 7 -20.41 16.04 -28.05
CA LEU A 7 -19.26 15.40 -27.42
C LEU A 7 -19.17 13.92 -27.79
N GLN A 8 -20.29 13.20 -27.78
CA GLN A 8 -20.38 11.80 -28.20
C GLN A 8 -19.97 11.61 -29.67
N LEU A 9 -20.42 12.52 -30.54
CA LEU A 9 -20.00 12.53 -31.95
C LEU A 9 -18.49 12.81 -32.08
N GLY A 10 -17.95 13.70 -31.24
CA GLY A 10 -16.51 13.98 -31.16
C GLY A 10 -15.69 12.75 -30.78
N VAL A 11 -16.12 12.00 -29.76
CA VAL A 11 -15.51 10.72 -29.37
C VAL A 11 -15.57 9.71 -30.52
N GLN A 12 -16.73 9.53 -31.15
CA GLN A 12 -16.90 8.59 -32.25
C GLN A 12 -16.03 8.92 -33.46
N VAL A 13 -15.88 10.20 -33.80
CA VAL A 13 -15.02 10.66 -34.90
C VAL A 13 -13.54 10.37 -34.60
N VAL A 14 -13.08 10.63 -33.38
CA VAL A 14 -11.69 10.34 -32.98
C VAL A 14 -11.43 8.82 -32.95
N LEU A 15 -12.36 8.03 -32.39
CA LEU A 15 -12.25 6.57 -32.38
C LEU A 15 -12.25 5.98 -33.79
N ALA A 16 -13.03 6.55 -34.72
CA ALA A 16 -13.07 6.14 -36.12
C ALA A 16 -11.80 6.52 -36.91
N SER A 17 -11.03 7.52 -36.46
CA SER A 17 -9.78 7.94 -37.10
C SER A 17 -8.54 7.15 -36.66
N LEU A 18 -8.63 6.36 -35.58
CA LEU A 18 -7.53 5.53 -35.06
C LEU A 18 -7.20 4.36 -36.02
N ASN A 19 -6.49 4.63 -37.10
CA ASN A 19 -6.06 3.61 -38.09
C ASN A 19 -4.60 3.18 -37.89
N GLY A 20 -4.19 3.00 -36.63
CA GLY A 20 -3.05 2.19 -36.18
C GLY A 20 -1.65 2.43 -36.76
N ARG A 21 -1.38 3.55 -37.46
CA ARG A 21 -0.14 3.69 -38.27
C ARG A 21 0.69 4.96 -38.09
N THR A 22 0.40 5.86 -37.15
CA THR A 22 1.21 7.07 -36.96
C THR A 22 1.43 7.45 -35.50
N LEU A 23 2.53 8.19 -35.25
CA LEU A 23 2.94 8.83 -33.99
C LEU A 23 1.87 9.76 -33.36
N THR A 24 0.69 9.89 -33.98
CA THR A 24 -0.48 10.68 -33.56
C THR A 24 -1.34 9.98 -32.49
N LEU A 25 -1.04 8.72 -32.14
CA LEU A 25 -1.80 7.92 -31.19
C LEU A 25 -1.88 8.51 -29.77
N VAL A 26 -0.84 9.20 -29.32
CA VAL A 26 -0.84 9.82 -27.97
C VAL A 26 -1.77 11.03 -27.96
N ASP A 27 -1.62 11.96 -28.90
CA ASP A 27 -2.46 13.16 -29.00
C ASP A 27 -3.94 12.81 -29.26
N GLU A 28 -4.20 11.80 -30.11
CA GLU A 28 -5.55 11.31 -30.39
C GLU A 28 -6.18 10.62 -29.17
N ARG A 29 -5.40 9.82 -28.42
CA ARG A 29 -5.83 9.21 -27.16
C ARG A 29 -6.14 10.28 -26.11
N ASP A 30 -5.26 11.26 -25.97
CA ASP A 30 -5.40 12.34 -24.99
C ASP A 30 -6.63 13.21 -25.33
N ARG A 31 -6.87 13.49 -26.62
CA ARG A 31 -8.07 14.19 -27.11
C ARG A 31 -9.35 13.38 -26.96
N ALA A 32 -9.32 12.07 -27.18
CA ALA A 32 -10.44 11.17 -26.92
C ALA A 32 -10.79 11.15 -25.43
N GLY A 33 -9.78 11.09 -24.55
CA GLY A 33 -10.01 11.18 -23.12
C GLY A 33 -10.61 12.52 -22.70
N GLN A 34 -10.15 13.64 -23.27
CA GLN A 34 -10.77 14.95 -22.98
C GLN A 34 -12.26 14.97 -23.36
N PHE A 35 -12.64 14.45 -24.52
CA PHE A 35 -14.05 14.38 -24.91
C PHE A 35 -14.87 13.43 -24.04
N TYR A 36 -14.28 12.32 -23.58
CA TYR A 36 -14.93 11.39 -22.66
C TYR A 36 -15.16 12.02 -21.28
N THR A 37 -14.15 12.73 -20.76
CA THR A 37 -14.24 13.53 -19.53
C THR A 37 -15.35 14.57 -19.64
N ASP A 38 -15.38 15.36 -20.73
CA ASP A 38 -16.44 16.35 -20.95
C ASP A 38 -17.84 15.70 -21.02
N LEU A 39 -17.95 14.50 -21.61
CA LEU A 39 -19.20 13.76 -21.71
C LEU A 39 -19.69 13.25 -20.35
N LEU A 40 -18.79 12.71 -19.52
CA LEU A 40 -19.10 12.32 -18.14
C LEU A 40 -19.57 13.52 -17.31
N TYR A 41 -18.91 14.67 -17.44
CA TYR A 41 -19.33 15.91 -16.79
C TYR A 41 -20.74 16.34 -17.21
N VAL A 42 -21.03 16.31 -18.52
CA VAL A 42 -22.36 16.68 -19.03
C VAL A 42 -23.44 15.68 -18.58
N GLN A 43 -23.14 14.38 -18.56
CA GLN A 43 -24.08 13.37 -18.09
C GLN A 43 -24.43 13.59 -16.62
N ARG A 44 -23.43 13.83 -15.76
CA ARG A 44 -23.67 14.07 -14.34
C ARG A 44 -24.38 15.40 -14.07
N ALA A 45 -24.07 16.44 -14.85
CA ALA A 45 -24.79 17.71 -14.80
C ALA A 45 -26.29 17.53 -15.11
N LEU A 46 -26.62 16.66 -16.06
CA LEU A 46 -28.00 16.33 -16.39
C LEU A 46 -28.70 15.53 -15.28
N GLU A 47 -28.01 14.57 -14.65
CA GLU A 47 -28.52 13.82 -13.49
C GLU A 47 -28.81 14.74 -12.29
N LEU A 48 -27.92 15.70 -12.02
CA LEU A 48 -28.09 16.69 -10.95
C LEU A 48 -29.20 17.70 -11.22
N ALA A 49 -29.31 18.17 -12.47
CA ALA A 49 -30.42 19.01 -12.87
C ALA A 49 -31.76 18.28 -12.75
N ALA A 50 -31.79 16.96 -13.05
CA ALA A 50 -32.99 16.14 -12.90
C ALA A 50 -33.37 15.87 -11.43
N SER A 51 -32.40 15.72 -10.53
CA SER A 51 -32.67 15.52 -9.10
C SER A 51 -33.15 16.79 -8.38
N ARG A 52 -32.83 17.98 -8.92
CA ARG A 52 -33.28 19.30 -8.43
C ARG A 52 -34.67 19.71 -8.93
N SER A 53 -35.55 18.76 -9.26
CA SER A 53 -36.90 18.99 -9.80
C SER A 53 -37.81 19.79 -8.86
N GLY A 54 -37.59 21.11 -8.78
CA GLY A 54 -38.53 22.12 -8.36
C GLY A 54 -38.98 22.92 -9.60
N PRO A 55 -40.22 23.43 -9.64
CA PRO A 55 -40.76 24.19 -10.78
C PRO A 55 -40.12 25.58 -10.97
N ASP A 56 -39.19 26.00 -10.12
CA ASP A 56 -38.48 27.26 -10.29
C ASP A 56 -37.33 27.08 -11.26
N GLY A 57 -37.28 27.95 -12.29
CA GLY A 57 -36.26 27.97 -13.33
C GLY A 57 -34.88 28.39 -12.82
N SER A 58 -34.35 27.69 -11.81
CA SER A 58 -32.99 27.88 -11.32
C SER A 58 -32.00 27.63 -12.46
N GLU A 59 -31.03 28.53 -12.60
CA GLU A 59 -29.91 28.37 -13.54
C GLU A 59 -29.23 27.00 -13.36
N PRO A 60 -28.72 26.38 -14.45
CA PRO A 60 -27.96 25.14 -14.35
C PRO A 60 -26.74 25.34 -13.43
N PRO A 61 -26.36 24.33 -12.63
CA PRO A 61 -25.21 24.44 -11.74
C PRO A 61 -23.94 24.76 -12.54
N SER A 62 -23.13 25.65 -12.00
CA SER A 62 -21.79 25.95 -12.50
C SER A 62 -20.88 24.72 -12.43
N MET A 63 -19.81 24.71 -13.22
CA MET A 63 -18.79 23.64 -13.17
C MET A 63 -18.18 23.50 -11.77
N THR A 64 -18.05 24.61 -11.04
CA THR A 64 -17.57 24.60 -9.65
C THR A 64 -18.55 23.90 -8.71
N GLU A 65 -19.86 24.16 -8.83
CA GLU A 65 -20.88 23.48 -8.03
C GLU A 65 -20.99 21.99 -8.37
N LEU A 66 -20.83 21.63 -9.65
CA LEU A 66 -20.79 20.23 -10.08
C LEU A 66 -19.59 19.49 -9.50
N GLN A 67 -18.40 20.10 -9.57
CA GLN A 67 -17.20 19.53 -8.96
C GLN A 67 -17.37 19.38 -7.45
N GLN A 68 -17.84 20.42 -6.76
CA GLN A 68 -18.12 20.34 -5.33
C GLN A 68 -19.08 19.19 -5.02
N HIS A 69 -20.15 19.02 -5.79
CA HIS A 69 -21.08 17.91 -5.56
C HIS A 69 -20.42 16.53 -5.76
N LEU A 70 -19.60 16.36 -6.81
CA LEU A 70 -18.82 15.14 -7.03
C LEU A 70 -17.89 14.83 -5.86
N ASP A 71 -17.25 15.87 -5.32
CA ASP A 71 -16.35 15.77 -4.19
C ASP A 71 -17.10 15.35 -2.91
N HIS A 72 -18.27 15.93 -2.64
CA HIS A 72 -19.11 15.54 -1.50
C HIS A 72 -19.63 14.10 -1.64
N ASP A 73 -20.04 13.69 -2.84
CA ASP A 73 -20.47 12.32 -3.12
C ASP A 73 -19.32 11.32 -2.92
N LEU A 74 -18.11 11.69 -3.34
CA LEU A 74 -16.91 10.88 -3.13
C LEU A 74 -16.59 10.77 -1.63
N ASN A 75 -16.53 11.90 -0.91
CA ASN A 75 -16.25 11.92 0.53
C ASN A 75 -17.25 11.06 1.30
N ARG A 76 -18.54 11.16 0.99
CA ARG A 76 -19.56 10.31 1.61
C ARG A 76 -19.28 8.82 1.35
N LYS A 77 -18.96 8.44 0.11
CA LYS A 77 -18.58 7.05 -0.21
C LYS A 77 -17.33 6.60 0.56
N LEU A 78 -16.33 7.47 0.73
CA LEU A 78 -15.12 7.15 1.49
C LEU A 78 -15.44 6.96 2.98
N ALA A 79 -16.27 7.84 3.55
CA ALA A 79 -16.72 7.75 4.94
C ALA A 79 -17.55 6.48 5.17
N ASP A 80 -18.57 6.24 4.35
CA ASP A 80 -19.41 5.04 4.41
C ASP A 80 -18.55 3.76 4.34
N ARG A 81 -17.54 3.73 3.46
CA ARG A 81 -16.62 2.58 3.35
C ARG A 81 -15.72 2.43 4.57
N ALA A 82 -15.22 3.52 5.12
CA ALA A 82 -14.42 3.49 6.33
C ALA A 82 -15.24 2.97 7.53
N GLU A 83 -16.50 3.40 7.65
CA GLU A 83 -17.43 2.90 8.66
C GLU A 83 -17.72 1.40 8.49
N ILE A 84 -18.00 0.94 7.28
CA ILE A 84 -18.18 -0.50 6.99
C ILE A 84 -16.94 -1.30 7.41
N ARG A 85 -15.73 -0.80 7.11
CA ARG A 85 -14.47 -1.44 7.52
C ARG A 85 -14.34 -1.52 9.03
N GLU A 86 -14.74 -0.47 9.72
CA GLU A 86 -14.74 -0.42 11.18
C GLU A 86 -15.70 -1.45 11.79
N GLU A 87 -16.92 -1.51 11.28
CA GLU A 87 -17.91 -2.50 11.71
C GLU A 87 -17.45 -3.93 11.47
N LEU A 88 -16.89 -4.22 10.30
CA LEU A 88 -16.35 -5.54 9.97
C LEU A 88 -15.20 -5.93 10.89
N ALA A 89 -14.29 -5.00 11.15
CA ALA A 89 -13.20 -5.21 12.10
C ALA A 89 -13.74 -5.52 13.49
N HIS A 90 -14.75 -4.78 13.97
CA HIS A 90 -15.41 -5.07 15.25
C HIS A 90 -16.04 -6.46 15.31
N ARG A 91 -16.72 -6.90 14.25
CA ARG A 91 -17.33 -8.25 14.17
C ARG A 91 -16.29 -9.37 14.16
N ARG A 92 -15.11 -9.12 13.58
CA ARG A 92 -13.99 -10.07 13.48
C ARG A 92 -13.12 -10.15 14.74
N GLN A 93 -13.38 -9.35 15.77
CA GLN A 93 -12.61 -9.38 17.01
C GLN A 93 -12.76 -10.74 17.68
N ALA A 94 -11.75 -11.59 17.46
CA ALA A 94 -11.63 -12.88 18.10
C ALA A 94 -10.97 -12.70 19.47
N GLY A 95 -11.76 -12.87 20.53
CA GLY A 95 -11.27 -13.00 21.91
C GLY A 95 -10.95 -11.70 22.65
N GLU A 96 -10.56 -11.86 23.92
CA GLU A 96 -10.28 -10.80 24.90
C GLU A 96 -8.93 -10.09 24.67
N LEU A 97 -8.58 -9.73 23.42
CA LEU A 97 -7.38 -8.93 23.19
C LEU A 97 -7.60 -7.52 23.72
N LYS A 98 -6.75 -7.09 24.66
CA LYS A 98 -6.76 -5.71 25.17
C LYS A 98 -6.58 -4.74 23.98
N PRO A 99 -7.45 -3.72 23.83
CA PRO A 99 -7.31 -2.73 22.76
C PRO A 99 -5.91 -2.10 22.73
N SER A 100 -5.40 -1.81 21.53
CA SER A 100 -4.24 -0.93 21.39
C SER A 100 -4.71 0.51 21.51
N ARG A 101 -4.05 1.28 22.37
CA ARG A 101 -4.43 2.66 22.61
C ARG A 101 -3.62 3.57 21.71
N TRP A 102 -4.31 4.43 20.99
CA TRP A 102 -3.73 5.43 20.10
C TRP A 102 -4.15 6.81 20.57
N SER A 103 -3.26 7.78 20.43
CA SER A 103 -3.59 9.19 20.62
C SER A 103 -3.41 9.94 19.31
N LEU A 104 -4.45 10.65 18.89
CA LEU A 104 -4.44 11.54 17.74
C LEU A 104 -4.13 12.96 18.22
N THR A 105 -2.95 13.48 17.86
CA THR A 105 -2.42 14.76 18.37
C THR A 105 -2.59 15.90 17.37
N ARG A 106 -2.67 15.60 16.08
CA ARG A 106 -2.90 16.57 15.01
C ARG A 106 -3.83 15.98 13.97
N HIS A 107 -4.78 16.79 13.49
CA HIS A 107 -5.54 16.52 12.28
C HIS A 107 -5.83 17.85 11.59
N GLU A 108 -5.47 17.95 10.32
CA GLU A 108 -5.60 19.17 9.52
C GLU A 108 -6.77 19.11 8.55
N HIS A 109 -7.10 20.25 7.97
CA HIS A 109 -8.12 20.36 6.95
C HIS A 109 -7.77 19.59 5.66
N ASN A 110 -6.48 19.43 5.37
CA ASN A 110 -6.01 18.63 4.22
C ASN A 110 -6.03 17.11 4.49
N GLY A 111 -6.52 16.65 5.64
CA GLY A 111 -6.53 15.22 5.98
C GLY A 111 -5.19 14.67 6.49
N PHE A 112 -4.16 15.52 6.61
CA PHE A 112 -2.95 15.16 7.36
C PHE A 112 -3.28 14.91 8.83
N PHE A 113 -2.69 13.89 9.42
CA PHE A 113 -2.82 13.62 10.83
C PHE A 113 -1.52 13.09 11.44
N GLN A 114 -1.37 13.26 12.76
CA GLN A 114 -0.33 12.64 13.53
C GLN A 114 -0.93 11.81 14.65
N ALA A 115 -0.46 10.57 14.78
CA ALA A 115 -0.92 9.63 15.79
C ALA A 115 0.24 8.95 16.52
N HIS A 116 0.03 8.59 17.78
CA HIS A 116 1.01 7.93 18.62
C HIS A 116 0.40 6.68 19.25
N LEU A 117 1.13 5.56 19.21
CA LEU A 117 0.75 4.34 19.91
C LEU A 117 1.18 4.44 21.39
N ASP A 118 0.25 4.21 22.31
CA ASP A 118 0.54 4.04 23.75
C ASP A 118 0.80 2.56 24.04
N ASN A 119 2.05 2.24 24.37
CA ASN A 119 2.48 0.87 24.67
C ASN A 119 2.15 0.44 26.11
N GLY A 120 1.66 1.35 26.96
CA GLY A 120 1.24 1.08 28.33
C GLY A 120 2.38 0.82 29.33
N ASP A 121 3.64 0.82 28.88
CA ASP A 121 4.86 0.76 29.69
C ASP A 121 5.39 2.16 30.10
N GLY A 122 4.64 3.20 29.74
CA GLY A 122 5.04 4.60 29.93
C GLY A 122 6.02 5.10 28.88
N LEU A 123 6.44 4.25 27.93
CA LEU A 123 7.20 4.67 26.75
C LEU A 123 6.20 5.00 25.63
N LEU A 124 6.44 6.14 24.97
CA LEU A 124 5.72 6.48 23.76
C LEU A 124 6.13 5.48 22.66
N GLY A 125 5.14 4.82 22.07
CA GLY A 125 5.34 3.97 20.90
C GLY A 125 5.63 4.77 19.64
N PRO A 126 5.64 4.13 18.45
CA PRO A 126 5.94 4.81 17.20
C PRO A 126 5.00 5.99 16.95
N VAL A 127 5.60 7.10 16.50
CA VAL A 127 4.87 8.26 15.96
C VAL A 127 4.58 8.00 14.49
N MET A 128 3.35 8.28 14.08
CA MET A 128 2.88 8.08 12.72
C MET A 128 2.39 9.39 12.15
N ASP A 129 3.00 9.78 11.04
CA ASP A 129 2.46 10.82 10.17
C ASP A 129 1.58 10.13 9.13
N GLY A 130 0.35 10.59 9.00
CA GLY A 130 -0.63 10.01 8.12
C GLY A 130 -1.33 11.05 7.27
N TRP A 131 -1.97 10.55 6.23
CA TRP A 131 -2.92 11.30 5.43
C TRP A 131 -4.14 10.41 5.21
N ALA A 132 -5.34 10.95 5.43
CA ALA A 132 -6.61 10.30 5.18
C ALA A 132 -7.55 11.29 4.46
N PRO A 133 -8.26 10.88 3.39
CA PRO A 133 -9.15 11.78 2.66
C PRO A 133 -10.39 12.16 3.49
N VAL A 134 -10.82 11.25 4.35
CA VAL A 134 -11.87 11.48 5.33
C VAL A 134 -11.38 11.05 6.70
N PRO A 135 -11.67 11.80 7.74
CA PRO A 135 -11.21 11.48 9.08
C PRO A 135 -11.70 10.10 9.63
N GLU A 136 -12.85 9.59 9.16
CA GLU A 136 -13.40 8.27 9.46
C GLU A 136 -12.48 7.12 9.04
N ALA A 137 -11.56 7.36 8.09
CA ALA A 137 -10.60 6.38 7.62
C ALA A 137 -9.39 6.18 8.56
N VAL A 138 -9.15 7.12 9.48
CA VAL A 138 -7.98 7.09 10.38
C VAL A 138 -7.95 5.82 11.26
N PRO A 139 -9.04 5.39 11.93
CA PRO A 139 -9.05 4.14 12.69
C PRO A 139 -8.62 2.92 11.87
N GLY A 140 -9.09 2.79 10.62
CA GLY A 140 -8.70 1.69 9.73
C GLY A 140 -7.22 1.69 9.40
N LEU A 141 -6.64 2.87 9.10
CA LEU A 141 -5.21 3.04 8.85
C LEU A 141 -4.38 2.65 10.08
N LEU A 142 -4.76 3.12 11.26
CA LEU A 142 -4.04 2.83 12.51
C LEU A 142 -4.19 1.37 12.93
N ARG A 143 -5.36 0.75 12.74
CA ARG A 143 -5.59 -0.66 13.04
C ARG A 143 -4.62 -1.56 12.28
N SER A 144 -4.33 -1.28 11.02
CA SER A 144 -3.39 -2.10 10.27
C SER A 144 -1.98 -2.14 10.87
N TRP A 145 -1.61 -1.19 11.74
CA TRP A 145 -0.35 -1.22 12.48
C TRP A 145 -0.35 -2.12 13.72
N ASN A 146 -1.52 -2.55 14.18
CA ASN A 146 -1.61 -3.49 15.28
C ASN A 146 -1.07 -4.88 14.87
N THR A 147 -0.60 -5.61 15.87
CA THR A 147 -0.25 -7.03 15.75
C THR A 147 -1.02 -7.81 16.83
N PRO A 148 -1.95 -8.71 16.46
CA PRO A 148 -2.48 -8.91 15.11
C PRO A 148 -3.25 -7.66 14.61
N SER A 149 -3.43 -7.52 13.30
CA SER A 149 -4.20 -6.40 12.73
C SER A 149 -5.68 -6.42 13.15
N SER A 150 -6.19 -7.56 13.58
CA SER A 150 -7.54 -7.73 14.15
C SER A 150 -7.68 -7.18 15.58
N ARG A 151 -6.58 -6.78 16.23
CA ARG A 151 -6.61 -6.25 17.59
C ARG A 151 -7.50 -4.98 17.66
N PRO A 152 -8.40 -4.88 18.66
CA PRO A 152 -9.23 -3.68 18.85
C PRO A 152 -8.40 -2.43 19.02
N LEU A 153 -8.96 -1.28 18.63
CA LEU A 153 -8.30 0.02 18.69
C LEU A 153 -9.09 0.96 19.62
N ASP A 154 -8.39 1.59 20.55
CA ASP A 154 -8.88 2.63 21.46
C ASP A 154 -8.25 3.96 21.03
N LEU A 155 -8.99 4.78 20.26
CA LEU A 155 -8.48 6.05 19.74
C LEU A 155 -8.88 7.23 20.63
N GLN A 156 -7.90 7.78 21.33
CA GLN A 156 -8.04 9.01 22.10
C GLN A 156 -7.74 10.22 21.21
N ARG A 157 -8.70 11.14 21.10
CA ARG A 157 -8.53 12.37 20.31
C ARG A 157 -8.10 13.50 21.23
N GLN A 158 -6.90 14.03 21.02
CA GLN A 158 -6.36 15.15 21.80
C GLN A 158 -6.46 16.50 21.06
N CYS A 159 -6.82 16.47 19.77
CA CYS A 159 -7.06 17.68 18.98
C CYS A 159 -8.19 18.52 19.60
N GLN A 160 -7.89 19.77 19.98
CA GLN A 160 -8.86 20.71 20.55
C GLN A 160 -9.78 21.32 19.49
N ASN A 161 -9.35 21.33 18.23
CA ASN A 161 -10.17 21.85 17.15
C ASN A 161 -11.24 20.82 16.78
N PRO A 162 -12.53 21.20 16.74
CA PRO A 162 -13.55 20.34 16.14
C PRO A 162 -13.11 20.01 14.73
N TRP A 163 -13.46 18.81 14.27
CA TRP A 163 -13.19 18.44 12.90
C TRP A 163 -13.79 19.51 12.00
N PRO A 164 -13.05 19.98 10.99
CA PRO A 164 -13.57 20.97 10.08
C PRO A 164 -14.90 20.49 9.52
N PRO A 165 -15.84 21.39 9.20
CA PRO A 165 -17.11 21.01 8.61
C PRO A 165 -16.93 20.09 7.39
N ASP A 166 -17.95 19.26 7.12
CA ASP A 166 -18.07 18.13 6.17
C ASP A 166 -17.61 18.36 4.71
N HIS A 167 -17.06 19.52 4.39
CA HIS A 167 -16.61 19.95 3.07
C HIS A 167 -15.07 20.03 2.97
N LEU A 168 -14.34 19.07 3.54
CA LEU A 168 -12.91 18.95 3.24
C LEU A 168 -12.71 18.59 1.76
N LEU A 169 -11.92 19.44 1.09
CA LEU A 169 -11.63 19.41 -0.35
C LEU A 169 -11.07 18.04 -0.79
N PRO A 170 -11.35 17.62 -2.05
CA PRO A 170 -11.29 16.22 -2.47
C PRO A 170 -9.89 15.60 -2.65
N TYR A 171 -8.79 16.37 -2.67
CA TYR A 171 -7.45 15.83 -3.02
C TYR A 171 -6.23 16.58 -2.43
N GLY A 172 -6.37 17.26 -1.30
CA GLY A 172 -5.26 17.98 -0.67
C GLY A 172 -4.30 17.04 0.04
N GLY A 173 -3.32 16.48 -0.67
CA GLY A 173 -2.29 15.65 0.00
C GLY A 173 -1.37 14.84 -0.89
N ARG A 174 -1.39 15.03 -2.21
CA ARG A 174 -0.24 14.71 -3.09
C ARG A 174 -0.41 15.05 -4.56
N ILE A 175 -1.58 15.50 -5.03
CA ILE A 175 -1.77 15.75 -6.47
C ILE A 175 -0.91 16.92 -6.93
N PRO A 176 0.13 16.70 -7.74
CA PRO A 176 0.86 17.79 -8.37
C PRO A 176 -0.11 18.51 -9.32
N GLY A 177 -0.36 19.79 -9.09
CA GLY A 177 -1.20 20.61 -9.97
C GLY A 177 -2.69 20.72 -9.60
N HIS A 178 -3.11 20.31 -8.40
CA HIS A 178 -4.45 20.68 -7.92
C HIS A 178 -4.47 22.18 -7.54
N ARG A 179 -5.57 22.87 -7.89
CA ARG A 179 -5.71 24.32 -7.75
C ARG A 179 -5.78 24.75 -6.28
N GLY A 180 -4.61 25.01 -5.73
CA GLY A 180 -4.38 25.57 -4.41
C GLY A 180 -2.88 25.68 -4.23
N HIS A 181 -2.28 26.72 -4.79
CA HIS A 181 -1.03 27.26 -4.25
C HIS A 181 -1.36 27.88 -2.88
N ASP A 182 -1.80 27.05 -1.92
CA ASP A 182 -1.68 27.44 -0.53
C ASP A 182 -0.22 27.19 -0.17
N ASP A 183 0.46 28.21 0.34
CA ASP A 183 1.82 28.08 0.88
C ASP A 183 1.88 27.04 2.03
N ASP A 184 0.71 26.67 2.58
CA ASP A 184 0.51 25.62 3.59
C ASP A 184 0.49 24.18 3.03
N HIS A 185 0.52 23.99 1.70
CA HIS A 185 0.65 22.65 1.07
C HIS A 185 2.05 22.02 1.19
N THR A 186 2.98 22.68 1.89
CA THR A 186 4.35 22.21 2.08
C THR A 186 4.49 21.09 3.13
N CYS A 187 3.45 20.79 3.91
CA CYS A 187 3.47 19.66 4.85
C CYS A 187 3.31 18.31 4.13
N ALA A 188 4.36 17.85 3.46
CA ALA A 188 4.47 16.46 3.04
C ALA A 188 4.55 15.57 4.29
N PRO A 189 3.74 14.50 4.39
CA PRO A 189 3.84 13.56 5.50
C PRO A 189 5.27 12.99 5.60
N GLY A 190 5.93 13.23 6.73
CA GLY A 190 7.15 12.53 7.11
C GLY A 190 8.43 12.81 6.30
N GLU A 191 8.55 13.91 5.55
CA GLU A 191 9.85 14.26 4.94
C GLU A 191 10.87 14.75 5.99
N GLY A 192 10.43 15.46 7.04
CA GLY A 192 11.29 15.86 8.16
C GLY A 192 11.24 14.95 9.40
N LEU A 193 10.19 14.13 9.56
CA LEU A 193 9.98 13.33 10.77
C LEU A 193 11.11 12.32 11.01
N GLY A 194 11.65 11.71 9.95
CA GLY A 194 12.70 10.69 10.06
C GLY A 194 14.02 11.24 10.58
N GLU A 195 14.44 12.37 10.01
CA GLU A 195 15.64 13.07 10.45
C GLU A 195 15.48 13.57 11.89
N LEU A 196 14.32 14.13 12.23
CA LEU A 196 14.01 14.58 13.59
C LEU A 196 14.04 13.43 14.59
N LEU A 197 13.31 12.33 14.34
CA LEU A 197 13.27 11.18 15.26
C LEU A 197 14.65 10.54 15.44
N TRP A 198 15.42 10.42 14.35
CA TRP A 198 16.78 9.91 14.44
C TRP A 198 17.68 10.83 15.26
N GLN A 199 17.59 12.14 15.07
CA GLN A 199 18.39 13.14 15.79
C GLN A 199 18.00 13.24 17.27
N GLU A 200 16.70 13.26 17.58
CA GLU A 200 16.16 13.35 18.94
C GLU A 200 16.56 12.14 19.81
N HIS A 201 16.74 10.97 19.18
CA HIS A 201 17.09 9.73 19.86
C HIS A 201 18.42 9.12 19.38
N GLN A 202 19.34 9.96 18.89
CA GLN A 202 20.56 9.52 18.22
C GLN A 202 21.38 8.53 19.08
N GLU A 203 21.57 8.82 20.37
CA GLU A 203 22.31 7.94 21.28
C GLU A 203 21.66 6.57 21.44
N ALA A 204 20.33 6.52 21.55
CA ALA A 204 19.58 5.27 21.65
C ALA A 204 19.67 4.46 20.36
N HIS A 205 19.57 5.10 19.20
CA HIS A 205 19.74 4.47 17.90
C HIS A 205 21.16 3.91 17.71
N ARG A 206 22.19 4.68 18.07
CA ARG A 206 23.59 4.24 18.02
C ARG A 206 23.84 3.06 18.95
N ALA A 207 23.32 3.11 20.18
CA ALA A 207 23.43 2.01 21.13
C ALA A 207 22.73 0.74 20.62
N ARG A 208 21.55 0.90 19.99
CA ARG A 208 20.81 -0.22 19.37
C ARG A 208 21.59 -0.82 18.20
N PHE A 209 22.15 0.00 17.32
CA PHE A 209 22.95 -0.47 16.19
C PHE A 209 24.25 -1.16 16.66
N ALA A 210 24.91 -0.64 17.70
CA ALA A 210 26.07 -1.29 18.31
C ALA A 210 25.72 -2.67 18.89
N ALA A 211 24.53 -2.82 19.49
CA ALA A 211 24.06 -4.13 19.95
C ALA A 211 23.81 -5.11 18.78
N VAL A 212 23.25 -4.61 17.67
CA VAL A 212 23.10 -5.40 16.44
C VAL A 212 24.46 -5.84 15.89
N MET A 213 25.44 -4.93 15.82
CA MET A 213 26.80 -5.26 15.37
C MET A 213 27.40 -6.39 16.21
N ARG A 214 27.37 -6.26 17.55
CA ARG A 214 27.88 -7.31 18.45
C ARG A 214 27.19 -8.65 18.22
N GLN A 215 25.87 -8.67 18.09
CA GLN A 215 25.14 -9.91 17.82
C GLN A 215 25.55 -10.55 16.48
N VAL A 216 25.77 -9.75 15.44
CA VAL A 216 26.27 -10.26 14.15
C VAL A 216 27.68 -10.81 14.28
N GLN A 217 28.57 -10.12 15.01
CA GLN A 217 29.95 -10.56 15.26
C GLN A 217 29.98 -11.88 16.05
N ASP A 218 29.20 -11.98 17.13
CA ASP A 218 29.11 -13.17 17.97
C ASP A 218 28.55 -14.39 17.21
N ALA A 219 27.62 -14.16 16.30
CA ALA A 219 27.02 -15.20 15.45
C ALA A 219 27.81 -15.46 14.16
N TRP A 220 28.90 -14.74 13.90
CA TRP A 220 29.69 -14.91 12.68
C TRP A 220 30.57 -16.16 12.81
N PRO A 221 30.61 -17.05 11.79
CA PRO A 221 31.45 -18.24 11.87
C PRO A 221 32.93 -17.89 12.00
N ALA A 222 33.58 -18.45 13.03
CA ALA A 222 34.98 -18.15 13.34
C ALA A 222 35.91 -18.49 12.17
N GLY A 223 36.75 -17.52 11.77
CA GLY A 223 37.71 -17.68 10.68
C GLY A 223 37.11 -17.62 9.27
N ALA A 224 35.80 -17.43 9.13
CA ALA A 224 35.15 -17.37 7.82
C ALA A 224 35.24 -15.96 7.21
N GLY A 225 35.72 -15.87 5.96
CA GLY A 225 35.76 -14.63 5.20
C GLY A 225 34.37 -14.14 4.80
N VAL A 226 34.24 -12.82 4.59
CA VAL A 226 32.98 -12.20 4.12
C VAL A 226 32.51 -12.81 2.81
N ALA A 227 33.42 -13.04 1.86
CA ALA A 227 33.08 -13.57 0.53
C ALA A 227 32.47 -14.98 0.61
N ASP A 228 33.09 -15.88 1.37
CA ASP A 228 32.66 -17.28 1.49
C ASP A 228 31.26 -17.37 2.12
N ILE A 229 31.06 -16.67 3.25
CA ILE A 229 29.76 -16.62 3.93
C ILE A 229 28.69 -15.96 3.06
N MET A 230 29.04 -14.90 2.33
CA MET A 230 28.10 -14.23 1.44
C MET A 230 27.62 -15.18 0.34
N GLN A 231 28.53 -15.93 -0.30
CA GLN A 231 28.16 -16.89 -1.35
C GLN A 231 27.28 -18.02 -0.79
N GLU A 232 27.69 -18.64 0.32
CA GLU A 232 26.94 -19.73 0.97
C GLU A 232 25.54 -19.26 1.38
N ARG A 233 25.44 -18.14 2.10
CA ARG A 233 24.16 -17.62 2.60
C ARG A 233 23.27 -17.11 1.48
N THR A 234 23.84 -16.55 0.40
CA THR A 234 23.05 -16.13 -0.78
C THR A 234 22.39 -17.34 -1.43
N LEU A 235 23.13 -18.44 -1.62
CA LEU A 235 22.58 -19.67 -2.19
C LEU A 235 21.48 -20.23 -1.28
N ALA A 236 21.78 -20.42 0.00
CA ALA A 236 20.81 -20.94 0.97
C ALA A 236 19.54 -20.08 1.05
N LEU A 237 19.69 -18.76 1.03
CA LEU A 237 18.58 -17.82 1.09
C LEU A 237 17.71 -17.89 -0.17
N ASN A 238 18.30 -17.93 -1.36
CA ASN A 238 17.55 -18.03 -2.61
C ASN A 238 16.85 -19.39 -2.77
N THR A 239 17.40 -20.46 -2.21
CA THR A 239 16.76 -21.78 -2.21
C THR A 239 15.59 -21.85 -1.22
N ALA A 240 15.77 -21.38 0.01
CA ALA A 240 14.76 -21.52 1.06
C ALA A 240 13.70 -20.41 1.04
N GLN A 241 14.08 -19.20 0.65
CA GLN A 241 13.26 -17.98 0.75
C GLN A 241 13.54 -17.06 -0.46
N PRO A 242 13.21 -17.50 -1.68
CA PRO A 242 13.38 -16.67 -2.86
C PRO A 242 12.60 -15.35 -2.72
N PRO A 243 13.10 -14.22 -3.28
CA PRO A 243 12.38 -12.96 -3.22
C PRO A 243 10.99 -13.07 -3.86
N ALA A 244 9.98 -12.54 -3.20
CA ALA A 244 8.63 -12.52 -3.72
C ALA A 244 8.50 -11.60 -4.97
N PRO A 245 7.63 -11.93 -5.94
CA PRO A 245 7.30 -11.05 -7.06
C PRO A 245 6.69 -9.71 -6.59
N SER A 246 6.64 -8.73 -7.50
CA SER A 246 6.16 -7.39 -7.15
C SER A 246 4.66 -7.43 -6.90
N ILE A 247 4.22 -6.76 -5.84
CA ILE A 247 2.81 -6.44 -5.63
C ILE A 247 2.54 -4.93 -5.69
N ASP A 248 3.52 -4.13 -6.12
CA ASP A 248 3.42 -2.67 -6.07
C ASP A 248 2.23 -2.14 -6.88
N GLN A 249 1.87 -2.79 -8.00
CA GLN A 249 0.70 -2.41 -8.77
C GLN A 249 -0.60 -2.67 -8.01
N LEU A 250 -0.72 -3.82 -7.35
CA LEU A 250 -1.85 -4.13 -6.47
C LEU A 250 -1.97 -3.10 -5.33
N LEU A 251 -0.84 -2.73 -4.71
CA LEU A 251 -0.77 -1.70 -3.67
C LEU A 251 -0.91 -0.26 -4.21
N SER A 252 -0.95 -0.09 -5.53
CA SER A 252 -1.20 1.19 -6.20
C SER A 252 -2.57 1.22 -6.86
N GLY A 253 -3.36 0.14 -6.82
CA GLY A 253 -4.72 0.05 -7.38
C GLY A 253 -5.78 0.76 -6.54
N THR A 254 -5.46 1.86 -5.86
CA THR A 254 -6.41 2.60 -5.03
C THR A 254 -7.03 3.73 -5.86
N HIS A 255 -8.24 3.48 -6.38
CA HIS A 255 -9.05 4.34 -7.25
C HIS A 255 -8.29 5.09 -8.34
N HIS A 256 -8.50 4.65 -9.59
CA HIS A 256 -8.46 5.57 -10.72
C HIS A 256 -9.60 6.58 -10.57
N HIS A 257 -9.28 7.83 -10.24
CA HIS A 257 -10.16 8.90 -10.67
C HIS A 257 -9.91 9.08 -12.17
N ASP A 258 -10.89 8.72 -12.99
CA ASP A 258 -10.94 9.00 -14.44
C ASP A 258 -11.03 10.52 -14.75
N GLY A 259 -10.45 11.36 -13.89
CA GLY A 259 -10.51 12.80 -13.99
C GLY A 259 -9.63 13.37 -15.10
N LYS A 260 -8.47 12.76 -15.40
CA LYS A 260 -7.55 13.21 -16.48
C LYS A 260 -6.62 12.08 -16.96
N LEU A 261 -6.58 11.84 -18.28
CA LEU A 261 -5.41 11.23 -18.92
C LEU A 261 -4.20 12.17 -18.72
N GLY A 262 -3.32 11.82 -17.78
CA GLY A 262 -2.04 12.52 -17.59
C GLY A 262 -1.37 12.32 -16.24
N GLN A 263 -2.14 12.07 -15.17
CA GLN A 263 -1.59 11.64 -13.88
C GLN A 263 -2.69 10.92 -13.11
N VAL A 264 -2.50 9.61 -12.94
CA VAL A 264 -3.38 8.74 -12.16
C VAL A 264 -3.06 8.99 -10.70
N ASP A 265 -3.80 9.89 -10.05
CA ASP A 265 -3.66 10.11 -8.63
C ASP A 265 -4.67 9.26 -7.83
N LEU A 266 -4.10 8.63 -6.82
CA LEU A 266 -4.63 7.53 -6.01
C LEU A 266 -5.72 8.03 -5.06
N ILE A 267 -6.98 7.56 -5.15
CA ILE A 267 -7.93 7.68 -4.02
C ILE A 267 -7.91 6.36 -3.23
N GLY A 268 -7.00 6.26 -2.27
CA GLY A 268 -7.10 5.25 -1.21
C GLY A 268 -7.78 5.82 0.03
N LEU A 269 -8.09 4.99 1.02
CA LEU A 269 -8.42 5.45 2.38
C LEU A 269 -7.19 6.01 3.14
N GLY A 270 -6.20 6.51 2.41
CA GLY A 270 -5.04 7.18 2.96
C GLY A 270 -3.76 6.34 3.04
N SER A 271 -2.77 6.91 3.71
CA SER A 271 -1.49 6.26 3.99
C SER A 271 -0.91 6.77 5.30
N THR A 272 0.04 6.01 5.85
CA THR A 272 0.77 6.35 7.06
C THR A 272 2.25 6.06 6.86
N ILE A 273 3.08 6.87 7.49
CA ILE A 273 4.53 6.79 7.48
C ILE A 273 5.01 6.83 8.92
N THR A 274 5.94 5.94 9.24
CA THR A 274 6.68 5.97 10.50
C THR A 274 8.14 5.61 10.23
N PHE A 275 8.97 5.78 11.25
CA PHE A 275 10.36 5.34 11.24
C PHE A 275 10.55 4.34 12.36
N GLY A 276 11.17 3.21 12.04
CA GLY A 276 11.21 2.09 12.96
C GLY A 276 12.28 1.08 12.60
N TRP A 277 12.65 0.28 13.60
CA TRP A 277 13.47 -0.91 13.41
C TRP A 277 12.56 -2.05 12.92
N ILE A 278 12.85 -2.58 11.74
CA ILE A 278 12.15 -3.75 11.17
C ILE A 278 13.05 -4.97 11.22
N ASP A 279 12.46 -6.14 11.38
CA ASP A 279 13.18 -7.40 11.18
C ASP A 279 13.44 -7.60 9.68
N PRO A 280 14.70 -7.68 9.24
CA PRO A 280 15.01 -8.00 7.85
C PRO A 280 14.33 -9.28 7.38
N ALA A 281 14.14 -10.29 8.24
CA ALA A 281 13.50 -11.54 7.86
C ALA A 281 12.06 -11.39 7.34
N ALA A 282 11.34 -10.34 7.77
CA ALA A 282 10.01 -10.00 7.27
C ALA A 282 10.03 -9.27 5.90
N VAL A 283 11.21 -8.98 5.34
CA VAL A 283 11.34 -8.39 4.01
C VAL A 283 11.24 -9.49 2.95
N ALA A 284 10.09 -9.57 2.30
CA ALA A 284 9.82 -10.55 1.26
C ALA A 284 10.47 -10.19 -0.09
N ARG A 285 10.74 -8.90 -0.33
CA ARG A 285 11.22 -8.41 -1.64
C ARG A 285 12.13 -7.19 -1.51
N VAL A 286 13.22 -7.18 -2.29
CA VAL A 286 14.16 -6.04 -2.40
C VAL A 286 14.46 -5.61 -3.86
N GLY A 287 13.90 -6.29 -4.86
CA GLY A 287 14.18 -6.07 -6.26
C GLY A 287 13.47 -7.07 -7.17
N SER A 288 13.85 -7.11 -8.45
CA SER A 288 13.28 -8.03 -9.45
C SER A 288 14.03 -9.36 -9.59
N GLY A 289 15.27 -9.42 -9.10
CA GLY A 289 16.13 -10.61 -9.19
C GLY A 289 16.23 -11.39 -7.88
N PRO A 290 17.01 -12.48 -7.88
CA PRO A 290 17.41 -13.19 -6.66
C PRO A 290 18.08 -12.27 -5.63
N TRP A 291 18.14 -12.71 -4.37
CA TRP A 291 18.91 -12.04 -3.35
C TRP A 291 20.37 -11.90 -3.78
N ASN A 292 20.95 -10.72 -3.53
CA ASN A 292 22.32 -10.37 -3.88
C ASN A 292 22.64 -10.38 -5.40
N ASP A 293 21.61 -10.34 -6.24
CA ASP A 293 21.75 -10.07 -7.68
C ASP A 293 21.29 -8.65 -8.00
N PHE A 294 22.26 -7.78 -8.30
CA PHE A 294 22.01 -6.38 -8.65
C PHE A 294 22.37 -6.08 -10.12
N ALA A 295 22.46 -7.10 -10.99
CA ALA A 295 22.86 -6.92 -12.41
C ALA A 295 24.14 -6.08 -12.56
N SER A 296 25.17 -6.38 -11.75
CA SER A 296 26.44 -5.65 -11.67
C SER A 296 26.36 -4.20 -11.14
N HIS A 297 25.22 -3.74 -10.65
CA HIS A 297 25.11 -2.43 -10.01
C HIS A 297 25.75 -2.44 -8.62
N ARG A 298 26.92 -1.79 -8.51
CA ARG A 298 27.69 -1.60 -7.26
C ARG A 298 27.98 -2.91 -6.51
N PRO A 299 28.69 -3.87 -7.12
CA PRO A 299 28.89 -5.22 -6.54
C PRO A 299 29.67 -5.22 -5.23
N GLY A 300 30.49 -4.19 -4.98
CA GLY A 300 31.26 -4.05 -3.74
C GLY A 300 30.46 -3.56 -2.52
N THR A 301 29.20 -3.12 -2.69
CA THR A 301 28.45 -2.47 -1.60
C THR A 301 28.05 -3.46 -0.50
N VAL A 302 27.51 -4.63 -0.84
CA VAL A 302 27.13 -5.63 0.17
C VAL A 302 28.35 -6.16 0.93
N PRO A 303 29.47 -6.57 0.26
CA PRO A 303 30.69 -6.95 0.96
C PRO A 303 31.23 -5.86 1.91
N ALA A 304 31.22 -4.59 1.49
CA ALA A 304 31.67 -3.48 2.32
C ALA A 304 30.78 -3.29 3.56
N MET A 305 29.46 -3.40 3.41
CA MET A 305 28.51 -3.32 4.53
C MET A 305 28.71 -4.45 5.54
N LEU A 306 28.94 -5.68 5.06
CA LEU A 306 29.23 -6.84 5.91
C LEU A 306 30.57 -6.68 6.63
N ALA A 307 31.62 -6.26 5.93
CA ALA A 307 32.92 -6.00 6.53
C ALA A 307 32.84 -4.91 7.61
N ALA A 308 32.04 -3.87 7.39
CA ALA A 308 31.83 -2.81 8.36
C ALA A 308 31.14 -3.30 9.65
N LEU A 309 30.13 -4.18 9.53
CA LEU A 309 29.47 -4.80 10.69
C LEU A 309 30.43 -5.65 11.53
N LEU A 310 31.40 -6.30 10.88
CA LEU A 310 32.39 -7.17 11.52
C LEU A 310 33.63 -6.43 12.03
N GLY A 311 33.76 -5.14 11.72
CA GLY A 311 34.84 -4.30 12.23
C GLY A 311 34.59 -3.75 13.63
N ASP A 312 35.61 -3.14 14.22
CA ASP A 312 35.56 -2.61 15.59
C ASP A 312 35.02 -1.17 15.68
N SER A 313 34.76 -0.51 14.55
CA SER A 313 34.35 0.90 14.50
C SER A 313 32.86 1.06 14.24
N LEU A 314 32.12 1.45 15.28
CA LEU A 314 30.70 1.79 15.18
C LEU A 314 30.45 2.94 14.19
N ASP A 315 31.29 3.98 14.22
CA ASP A 315 31.10 5.18 13.39
C ASP A 315 31.30 4.88 11.91
N GLU A 316 32.29 4.04 11.60
CA GLU A 316 32.51 3.60 10.22
C GLU A 316 31.34 2.72 9.72
N ALA A 317 30.82 1.84 10.58
CA ALA A 317 29.67 1.03 10.25
C ALA A 317 28.41 1.88 10.01
N LEU A 318 28.10 2.84 10.89
CA LEU A 318 26.99 3.78 10.71
C LEU A 318 27.11 4.58 9.41
N ARG A 319 28.33 5.05 9.09
CA ARG A 319 28.64 5.79 7.86
C ARG A 319 28.43 4.94 6.61
N ILE A 320 28.95 3.71 6.58
CA ILE A 320 28.80 2.78 5.44
C ILE A 320 27.33 2.38 5.24
N TRP A 321 26.59 2.21 6.33
CA TRP A 321 25.16 1.92 6.31
C TRP A 321 24.29 3.17 6.02
N ASN A 322 24.91 4.35 5.95
CA ASN A 322 24.29 5.65 5.67
C ASN A 322 23.03 5.87 6.50
N LEU A 323 23.10 5.57 7.80
CA LEU A 323 21.94 5.67 8.70
C LEU A 323 21.58 7.13 9.06
N ASP A 324 22.55 8.05 8.93
CA ASP A 324 22.39 9.49 9.21
C ASP A 324 21.89 10.32 8.00
N GLY A 325 21.57 9.68 6.87
CA GLY A 325 21.17 10.37 5.65
C GLY A 325 19.94 9.75 4.99
N ASP A 326 20.16 8.98 3.93
CA ASP A 326 19.05 8.40 3.16
C ASP A 326 18.60 7.08 3.76
N HIS A 327 17.45 7.05 4.42
CA HIS A 327 16.94 5.86 5.10
C HIS A 327 16.50 4.76 4.11
N VAL A 328 16.55 3.50 4.57
CA VAL A 328 15.88 2.40 3.86
C VAL A 328 14.39 2.68 3.81
N ARG A 329 13.77 2.69 2.62
CA ARG A 329 12.32 2.91 2.48
C ARG A 329 11.64 1.60 2.14
N VAL A 330 10.76 1.14 3.02
CA VAL A 330 9.95 -0.06 2.80
C VAL A 330 8.47 0.28 2.73
N VAL A 331 7.71 -0.53 1.99
CA VAL A 331 6.26 -0.57 2.06
C VAL A 331 5.86 -1.73 2.95
N ARG A 332 5.11 -1.43 4.01
CA ARG A 332 4.52 -2.39 4.94
C ARG A 332 3.24 -2.96 4.32
N ILE A 333 3.14 -4.28 4.36
CA ILE A 333 1.99 -5.03 3.86
C ILE A 333 1.41 -5.77 5.06
N PRO A 334 0.27 -5.30 5.61
CA PRO A 334 -0.35 -5.93 6.77
C PRO A 334 -0.69 -7.40 6.51
N GLY A 335 -0.51 -8.23 7.53
CA GLY A 335 -0.93 -9.61 7.56
C GLY A 335 -1.51 -9.99 8.93
N PRO A 336 -2.10 -11.18 9.08
CA PRO A 336 -2.81 -11.60 10.29
C PRO A 336 -1.95 -11.61 11.56
N ALA A 337 -0.77 -12.24 11.53
CA ALA A 337 0.14 -12.37 12.66
C ALA A 337 1.22 -11.26 12.72
N GLY A 338 1.26 -10.39 11.72
CA GLY A 338 2.30 -9.37 11.55
C GLY A 338 2.49 -9.00 10.09
N PRO A 339 3.26 -7.93 9.80
CA PRO A 339 3.47 -7.45 8.44
C PRO A 339 4.60 -8.18 7.71
N LEU A 340 4.51 -8.19 6.38
CA LEU A 340 5.68 -8.29 5.53
C LEU A 340 6.07 -6.93 4.97
N TYR A 341 7.27 -6.86 4.39
CA TYR A 341 7.79 -5.66 3.77
C TYR A 341 8.28 -5.91 2.34
N THR A 342 8.04 -4.95 1.46
CA THR A 342 8.74 -4.83 0.17
C THR A 342 9.58 -3.56 0.17
N LEU A 343 10.70 -3.57 -0.55
CA LEU A 343 11.47 -2.36 -0.79
C LEU A 343 10.61 -1.36 -1.58
N GLY A 344 10.42 -0.17 -1.02
CA GLY A 344 9.83 0.97 -1.75
C GLY A 344 10.91 1.72 -2.54
N ALA A 345 11.96 2.15 -1.85
CA ALA A 345 13.10 2.85 -2.48
C ALA A 345 14.35 2.80 -1.59
N ASN A 346 15.51 3.05 -2.19
CA ASN A 346 16.79 3.31 -1.52
C ASN A 346 17.14 2.34 -0.37
N GLY A 347 17.43 1.08 -0.68
CA GLY A 347 17.76 0.14 0.40
C GLY A 347 18.08 -1.29 -0.01
N ALA A 348 18.06 -1.60 -1.31
CA ALA A 348 18.22 -2.98 -1.79
C ALA A 348 19.50 -3.65 -1.25
N HIS A 349 20.66 -2.97 -1.35
CA HIS A 349 21.92 -3.48 -0.82
C HIS A 349 21.90 -3.62 0.71
N ARG A 350 21.31 -2.67 1.44
CA ARG A 350 21.25 -2.69 2.91
C ARG A 350 20.37 -3.82 3.44
N LEU A 351 19.18 -3.99 2.87
CA LEU A 351 18.27 -5.07 3.24
C LEU A 351 18.85 -6.44 2.87
N THR A 352 19.50 -6.55 1.71
CA THR A 352 20.22 -7.78 1.33
C THR A 352 21.37 -8.09 2.29
N ALA A 353 22.23 -7.10 2.58
CA ALA A 353 23.32 -7.26 3.52
C ALA A 353 22.80 -7.66 4.91
N ALA A 354 21.70 -7.06 5.37
CA ALA A 354 21.08 -7.39 6.65
C ALA A 354 20.54 -8.82 6.72
N ARG A 355 19.88 -9.29 5.65
CA ARG A 355 19.43 -10.68 5.51
C ARG A 355 20.60 -11.66 5.55
N LEU A 356 21.65 -11.36 4.78
CA LEU A 356 22.84 -12.20 4.73
C LEU A 356 23.61 -12.19 6.05
N ALA A 357 23.65 -11.07 6.75
CA ALA A 357 24.24 -10.96 8.09
C ALA A 357 23.37 -11.60 9.18
N ARG A 358 22.09 -11.92 8.89
CA ARG A 358 21.07 -12.30 9.88
C ARG A 358 20.93 -11.24 10.98
N MET A 359 20.98 -9.96 10.59
CA MET A 359 20.71 -8.87 11.51
C MET A 359 19.29 -9.02 12.06
N PRO A 360 19.09 -8.84 13.38
CA PRO A 360 17.75 -8.91 13.97
C PRO A 360 16.90 -7.71 13.58
N LEU A 361 17.52 -6.56 13.26
CA LEU A 361 16.83 -5.29 13.07
C LEU A 361 17.59 -4.38 12.10
N VAL A 362 16.84 -3.64 11.25
CA VAL A 362 17.34 -2.55 10.40
C VAL A 362 16.42 -1.35 10.54
N TRP A 363 17.01 -0.15 10.65
CA TRP A 363 16.25 1.09 10.69
C TRP A 363 15.70 1.45 9.30
N ALA A 364 14.42 1.74 9.22
CA ALA A 364 13.74 2.04 7.97
C ALA A 364 12.64 3.10 8.14
N ARG A 365 12.40 3.83 7.05
CA ARG A 365 11.15 4.54 6.80
C ARG A 365 10.13 3.54 6.31
N ILE A 366 9.04 3.39 7.05
CA ILE A 366 8.02 2.39 6.81
C ILE A 366 6.77 3.12 6.31
N THR A 367 6.38 2.86 5.07
CA THR A 367 5.13 3.39 4.49
C THR A 367 4.07 2.31 4.48
N GLN A 368 2.88 2.60 4.98
CA GLN A 368 1.72 1.73 4.84
C GLN A 368 0.63 2.47 4.08
N ARG A 369 0.08 1.81 3.06
CA ARG A 369 -1.07 2.32 2.31
C ARG A 369 -2.32 1.60 2.79
N ALA A 370 -3.45 2.31 2.78
CA ALA A 370 -4.74 1.65 2.93
C ALA A 370 -4.96 0.62 1.82
N LEU A 371 -5.80 -0.38 2.11
CA LEU A 371 -6.31 -1.27 1.08
C LEU A 371 -7.08 -0.49 0.02
N PRO A 372 -6.96 -0.86 -1.27
CA PRO A 372 -7.78 -0.29 -2.33
C PRO A 372 -9.27 -0.46 -2.01
N LEU A 373 -10.09 0.48 -2.46
CA LEU A 373 -11.55 0.39 -2.35
C LEU A 373 -12.14 -0.47 -3.47
N GLN A 374 -11.47 -0.48 -4.62
CA GLN A 374 -11.84 -1.24 -5.80
C GLN A 374 -10.57 -1.74 -6.45
N LEU A 375 -10.63 -2.92 -7.03
CA LEU A 375 -9.52 -3.52 -7.76
C LEU A 375 -10.06 -4.11 -9.07
N TYR A 376 -9.46 -3.73 -10.18
CA TYR A 376 -9.76 -4.35 -11.47
C TYR A 376 -8.92 -5.61 -11.67
N ALA A 377 -9.48 -6.63 -12.32
CA ALA A 377 -8.77 -7.88 -12.54
C ALA A 377 -7.45 -7.67 -13.32
N TYR A 378 -7.42 -6.74 -14.28
CA TYR A 378 -6.19 -6.39 -15.00
C TYR A 378 -5.11 -5.75 -14.11
N GLU A 379 -5.46 -5.17 -12.96
CA GLU A 379 -4.49 -4.57 -12.04
C GLU A 379 -3.79 -5.62 -11.17
N ALA A 380 -4.50 -6.70 -10.88
CA ALA A 380 -3.96 -7.84 -10.14
C ALA A 380 -3.07 -8.76 -11.01
N GLU A 381 -3.14 -8.62 -12.33
CA GLU A 381 -2.38 -9.40 -13.31
C GLU A 381 -1.60 -8.54 -14.31
N LEU A 382 -0.37 -8.21 -13.94
CA LEU A 382 0.60 -7.64 -14.88
C LEU A 382 1.12 -8.71 -15.86
N HIS A 383 1.02 -8.40 -17.16
CA HIS A 383 1.74 -9.07 -18.25
C HIS A 383 1.28 -10.48 -18.65
N ARG A 384 0.05 -10.87 -18.36
CA ARG A 384 -0.54 -12.13 -18.86
C ARG A 384 -1.52 -11.90 -20.00
N SER A 385 -1.70 -12.94 -20.80
CA SER A 385 -2.64 -12.95 -21.93
C SER A 385 -4.09 -12.94 -21.43
N HIS A 386 -5.04 -12.45 -22.24
CA HIS A 386 -6.46 -12.36 -21.86
C HIS A 386 -7.08 -13.70 -21.37
N SER A 387 -6.52 -14.85 -21.77
CA SER A 387 -7.01 -16.17 -21.34
C SER A 387 -6.67 -16.53 -19.90
N GLU A 388 -5.64 -15.92 -19.30
CA GLU A 388 -5.20 -16.22 -17.92
C GLU A 388 -5.87 -15.28 -16.89
N GLN A 389 -6.46 -14.16 -17.34
CA GLN A 389 -7.19 -13.20 -16.48
C GLN A 389 -8.49 -13.76 -15.89
N GLY A 390 -9.03 -14.84 -16.47
CA GLY A 390 -10.16 -15.58 -15.90
C GLY A 390 -9.84 -16.20 -14.53
N ASP A 391 -8.56 -16.48 -14.28
CA ASP A 391 -8.13 -17.22 -13.08
C ASP A 391 -8.18 -16.34 -11.83
N VAL A 392 -7.86 -15.05 -11.93
CA VAL A 392 -7.97 -14.09 -10.80
C VAL A 392 -9.41 -13.90 -10.34
N VAL A 393 -10.35 -13.72 -11.27
CA VAL A 393 -11.77 -13.52 -10.92
C VAL A 393 -12.32 -14.76 -10.22
N GLY A 394 -11.93 -15.96 -10.71
CA GLY A 394 -12.22 -17.22 -10.04
C GLY A 394 -11.65 -17.28 -8.61
N CYS A 395 -10.40 -16.87 -8.45
CA CYS A 395 -9.73 -16.82 -7.15
C CYS A 395 -10.44 -15.86 -6.18
N TRP A 396 -10.80 -14.65 -6.61
CA TRP A 396 -11.53 -13.69 -5.79
C TRP A 396 -12.89 -14.23 -5.32
N ARG A 397 -13.61 -14.93 -6.20
CA ARG A 397 -14.85 -15.61 -5.83
C ARG A 397 -14.62 -16.65 -4.73
N GLY A 398 -13.57 -17.46 -4.87
CA GLY A 398 -13.18 -18.45 -3.86
C GLY A 398 -12.78 -17.83 -2.51
N LEU A 399 -12.08 -16.69 -2.53
CA LEU A 399 -11.67 -15.94 -1.34
C LEU A 399 -12.88 -15.31 -0.62
N LEU A 400 -13.84 -14.76 -1.37
CA LEU A 400 -15.11 -14.27 -0.85
C LEU A 400 -15.90 -15.41 -0.20
N ALA A 401 -16.02 -16.56 -0.88
CA ALA A 401 -16.75 -17.73 -0.37
C ALA A 401 -16.13 -18.30 0.92
N ARG A 402 -14.83 -18.13 1.12
CA ARG A 402 -14.08 -18.54 2.32
C ARG A 402 -14.01 -17.48 3.41
N GLY A 403 -14.54 -16.28 3.18
CA GLY A 403 -14.49 -15.17 4.14
C GLY A 403 -13.11 -14.52 4.31
N LEU A 404 -12.13 -14.87 3.48
CA LEU A 404 -10.78 -14.26 3.49
C LEU A 404 -10.78 -12.86 2.90
N VAL A 405 -11.77 -12.58 2.05
CA VAL A 405 -12.10 -11.27 1.49
C VAL A 405 -13.54 -10.93 1.88
N THR A 406 -13.81 -9.67 2.17
CA THR A 406 -15.17 -9.14 2.29
C THR A 406 -15.33 -8.01 1.30
N GLY A 407 -16.45 -8.02 0.58
CA GLY A 407 -16.67 -7.11 -0.53
C GLY A 407 -17.76 -7.59 -1.47
N ARG A 408 -17.77 -6.99 -2.66
CA ARG A 408 -18.69 -7.36 -3.75
C ARG A 408 -17.89 -7.51 -5.04
N LEU A 409 -18.09 -8.62 -5.74
CA LEU A 409 -17.52 -8.85 -7.05
C LEU A 409 -18.56 -8.47 -8.13
N GLU A 410 -18.19 -7.56 -9.01
CA GLU A 410 -18.92 -7.23 -10.23
C GLU A 410 -18.21 -7.90 -11.41
N GLU A 411 -18.78 -9.00 -11.89
CA GLU A 411 -18.18 -9.81 -12.95
C GLU A 411 -18.58 -9.31 -14.33
N ASN A 412 -17.59 -9.17 -15.21
CA ASN A 412 -17.83 -8.90 -16.62
C ASN A 412 -17.64 -10.21 -17.43
N PRO A 413 -18.73 -10.85 -17.90
CA PRO A 413 -18.65 -12.15 -18.55
C PRO A 413 -18.04 -12.09 -19.95
N THR A 414 -18.02 -10.92 -20.61
CA THR A 414 -17.43 -10.76 -21.95
C THR A 414 -15.98 -10.33 -21.89
N LEU A 415 -15.59 -9.58 -20.86
CA LEU A 415 -14.23 -9.10 -20.63
C LEU A 415 -13.84 -9.30 -19.16
N PRO A 416 -13.44 -10.52 -18.75
CA PRO A 416 -13.09 -10.82 -17.35
C PRO A 416 -12.08 -9.85 -16.73
N ALA A 417 -11.15 -9.33 -17.54
CA ALA A 417 -10.17 -8.29 -17.19
C ALA A 417 -10.79 -7.03 -16.58
N MET A 418 -12.02 -6.70 -17.00
CA MET A 418 -12.79 -5.53 -16.57
C MET A 418 -13.68 -5.83 -15.36
N SER A 419 -13.61 -7.04 -14.80
CA SER A 419 -14.32 -7.36 -13.55
C SER A 419 -13.72 -6.56 -12.40
N ILE A 420 -14.59 -6.11 -11.49
CA ILE A 420 -14.24 -5.20 -10.40
C ILE A 420 -14.53 -5.90 -9.07
N LEU A 421 -13.52 -5.98 -8.21
CA LEU A 421 -13.70 -6.32 -6.81
C LEU A 421 -13.85 -5.03 -6.00
N HIS A 422 -15.04 -4.74 -5.50
CA HIS A 422 -15.24 -3.72 -4.47
C HIS A 422 -14.82 -4.29 -3.12
N LEU A 423 -13.71 -3.79 -2.59
CA LEU A 423 -13.03 -4.38 -1.44
C LEU A 423 -13.38 -3.63 -0.15
N ASP A 424 -14.05 -4.33 0.76
CA ASP A 424 -14.26 -3.85 2.11
C ASP A 424 -13.10 -4.29 3.02
N ASP A 425 -12.75 -5.57 3.06
CA ASP A 425 -11.64 -6.05 3.88
C ASP A 425 -10.95 -7.27 3.25
N VAL A 426 -9.70 -7.51 3.62
CA VAL A 426 -8.95 -8.72 3.23
C VAL A 426 -7.97 -9.12 4.33
N ALA A 427 -7.88 -10.42 4.58
CA ALA A 427 -6.95 -10.96 5.59
C ALA A 427 -5.48 -10.59 5.31
N ALA A 428 -5.11 -10.55 4.02
CA ALA A 428 -3.81 -10.13 3.54
C ALA A 428 -3.88 -9.64 2.09
N ALA A 429 -3.32 -8.47 1.79
CA ALA A 429 -3.46 -7.84 0.48
C ALA A 429 -2.94 -8.72 -0.68
N TRP A 430 -1.84 -9.45 -0.48
CA TRP A 430 -1.25 -10.30 -1.53
C TRP A 430 -2.16 -11.47 -1.96
N LEU A 431 -3.18 -11.83 -1.18
CA LEU A 431 -4.17 -12.84 -1.58
C LEU A 431 -4.99 -12.40 -2.80
N LEU A 432 -5.09 -11.10 -3.04
CA LEU A 432 -5.82 -10.52 -4.18
C LEU A 432 -5.02 -10.55 -5.49
N ALA A 433 -3.73 -10.88 -5.43
CA ALA A 433 -2.87 -10.96 -6.60
C ALA A 433 -3.13 -12.23 -7.42
N SER A 434 -2.48 -12.36 -8.57
CA SER A 434 -2.47 -13.62 -9.33
C SER A 434 -1.96 -14.80 -8.50
N PRO A 435 -2.38 -16.05 -8.81
CA PRO A 435 -1.97 -17.25 -8.06
C PRO A 435 -0.46 -17.31 -7.80
N LYS A 436 0.35 -17.06 -8.83
CA LYS A 436 1.83 -17.03 -8.72
C LYS A 436 2.35 -16.07 -7.65
N ILE A 437 1.77 -14.87 -7.59
CA ILE A 437 2.18 -13.84 -6.65
C ILE A 437 1.66 -14.20 -5.25
N ALA A 438 0.38 -14.58 -5.15
CA ALA A 438 -0.24 -14.94 -3.89
C ALA A 438 0.50 -16.08 -3.18
N ILE A 439 0.87 -17.16 -3.88
CA ILE A 439 1.59 -18.29 -3.28
C ILE A 439 3.02 -17.93 -2.85
N ALA A 440 3.72 -17.10 -3.63
CA ALA A 440 5.09 -16.69 -3.29
C ALA A 440 5.10 -15.79 -2.03
N TRP A 441 4.12 -14.90 -1.92
CA TRP A 441 3.93 -14.11 -0.71
C TRP A 441 3.42 -14.94 0.48
N ALA A 442 2.55 -15.93 0.25
CA ALA A 442 2.12 -16.86 1.28
C ALA A 442 3.29 -17.69 1.83
N ALA A 443 4.18 -18.19 0.98
CA ALA A 443 5.38 -18.91 1.41
C ALA A 443 6.35 -18.01 2.21
N ALA A 444 6.56 -16.77 1.76
CA ALA A 444 7.35 -15.79 2.52
C ALA A 444 6.69 -15.47 3.88
N TYR A 445 5.36 -15.41 3.91
CA TYR A 445 4.59 -15.16 5.13
C TYR A 445 4.72 -16.31 6.11
N ASP A 446 4.50 -17.55 5.68
CA ASP A 446 4.61 -18.74 6.53
C ASP A 446 6.04 -18.95 7.03
N HIS A 447 7.06 -18.58 6.25
CA HIS A 447 8.42 -18.59 6.76
C HIS A 447 8.63 -17.60 7.94
N THR A 448 8.05 -16.40 7.82
CA THR A 448 8.20 -15.34 8.83
C THR A 448 7.30 -15.56 10.05
N TYR A 449 6.10 -16.10 9.81
CA TYR A 449 5.03 -16.34 10.77
C TYR A 449 4.47 -17.76 10.61
N PRO A 450 5.22 -18.79 11.02
CA PRO A 450 4.82 -20.19 10.80
C PRO A 450 3.45 -20.51 11.39
N GLY A 451 2.58 -21.11 10.58
CA GLY A 451 1.24 -21.55 11.00
C GLY A 451 0.16 -20.45 10.99
N ALA A 452 0.52 -19.18 10.85
CA ALA A 452 -0.45 -18.08 10.87
C ALA A 452 -1.46 -18.14 9.69
N LEU A 453 -1.06 -18.70 8.55
CA LEU A 453 -1.98 -18.93 7.42
C LEU A 453 -2.93 -20.10 7.68
N ASP A 454 -2.47 -21.15 8.36
CA ASP A 454 -3.28 -22.31 8.70
C ASP A 454 -4.38 -21.93 9.71
N GLU A 455 -4.07 -21.06 10.67
CA GLU A 455 -5.04 -20.47 11.60
C GLU A 455 -6.13 -19.63 10.89
N LEU A 456 -5.82 -19.07 9.72
CA LEU A 456 -6.81 -18.41 8.85
C LEU A 456 -7.57 -19.38 7.94
N GLY A 457 -7.30 -20.68 8.01
CA GLY A 457 -7.89 -21.70 7.14
C GLY A 457 -7.25 -21.79 5.75
N VAL A 458 -6.02 -21.29 5.58
CA VAL A 458 -5.23 -21.40 4.34
C VAL A 458 -4.13 -22.46 4.55
N PRO A 459 -4.41 -23.74 4.24
CA PRO A 459 -3.47 -24.83 4.53
C PRO A 459 -2.22 -24.74 3.65
N ALA A 460 -1.10 -25.30 4.12
CA ALA A 460 0.16 -25.33 3.37
C ALA A 460 0.03 -25.96 1.97
N SER A 461 -0.86 -26.94 1.82
CA SER A 461 -1.14 -27.57 0.53
C SER A 461 -1.83 -26.65 -0.47
N ALA A 462 -2.48 -25.57 -0.02
CA ALA A 462 -3.13 -24.61 -0.92
C ALA A 462 -2.11 -23.74 -1.65
N TRP A 463 -0.96 -23.42 -1.05
CA TRP A 463 0.03 -22.52 -1.63
C TRP A 463 1.31 -23.22 -2.10
N SER A 464 1.28 -24.55 -2.29
CA SER A 464 2.42 -25.29 -2.83
C SER A 464 2.75 -24.93 -4.28
N ASP A 465 1.73 -24.61 -5.08
CA ASP A 465 1.82 -24.26 -6.49
C ASP A 465 0.54 -23.56 -6.97
N GLU A 466 0.57 -22.96 -8.17
CA GLU A 466 -0.55 -22.18 -8.74
C GLU A 466 -1.84 -23.02 -8.88
N ARG A 467 -1.71 -24.29 -9.28
CA ARG A 467 -2.87 -25.17 -9.51
C ARG A 467 -3.52 -25.60 -8.21
N SER A 468 -2.72 -25.87 -7.18
CA SER A 468 -3.21 -26.19 -5.84
C SER A 468 -3.96 -25.01 -5.23
N TRP A 469 -3.49 -23.78 -5.47
CA TRP A 469 -4.15 -22.54 -5.05
C TRP A 469 -5.53 -22.39 -5.69
N GLU A 470 -5.60 -22.50 -7.01
CA GLU A 470 -6.84 -22.43 -7.77
C GLU A 470 -7.82 -23.54 -7.38
N SER A 471 -7.34 -24.79 -7.29
CA SER A 471 -8.17 -25.93 -6.92
C SER A 471 -8.73 -25.77 -5.51
N TRP A 472 -7.92 -25.29 -4.56
CA TRP A 472 -8.37 -25.03 -3.21
C TRP A 472 -9.44 -23.92 -3.19
N LEU A 473 -9.28 -22.83 -3.95
CA LEU A 473 -10.27 -21.74 -4.02
C LEU A 473 -11.57 -22.14 -4.75
N CYS A 474 -11.50 -23.02 -5.74
CA CYS A 474 -12.65 -23.49 -6.52
C CYS A 474 -13.45 -24.60 -5.81
N ALA A 475 -12.87 -25.29 -4.84
CA ALA A 475 -13.59 -26.27 -4.03
C ALA A 475 -14.70 -25.59 -3.20
N PRO A 476 -15.81 -26.27 -2.89
CA PRO A 476 -16.78 -25.75 -1.92
C PRO A 476 -16.10 -25.49 -0.57
N PRO A 477 -16.44 -24.41 0.15
CA PRO A 477 -15.92 -24.19 1.49
C PRO A 477 -16.34 -25.35 2.41
N PRO A 478 -15.49 -25.74 3.38
CA PRO A 478 -15.76 -26.84 4.31
C PRO A 478 -16.99 -26.60 5.20
#